data_AF-A0A969EMD3-F1
#
_entry.id   AF-A0A969EMD3-F1
#
_cell.length_a   1.000
_cell.length_b   1.000
_cell.length_c   1.000
_cell.angle_alpha   90.00
_cell.angle_beta   90.00
_cell.angle_gamma   90.00
#
_symmetry.space_group_name_H-M   'P 1'
#
loop_
_entity.id
_entity.type
_entity.pdbx_description
1 polymer ?
#
loop_
_entity_poly.entity_id
_entity_poly.type
_entity_poly.pdbx_seq_one_letter_code
_entity_poly.pdbx_strand_id
1 'polypeptide(L)'
;MNVSGDVHVREYLQDKNLLLILDNMEQIINEGTLKWIIETLRTAPHLKFLITSIVRLNIQAETLLEIRGLPYGENLSTPAARLFIERARKTKPTFNPTTRDISALTRLCKLVDGTPLALELAAAWVRGLSLPDIVKEIEHNLDILTVSQHDLPLRHRSMRAVFDHFWNLLSPEEQLTFQRQAVFRGGFTREAFQEVTDTNIPMLASFRRQVRPLLLVKTAVITSIP
;
A
#
# COMPACT_ATOMS: atom_id res chain seq x y z
N MET A 1 -6.52 24.18 -17.37
CA MET A 1 -5.74 25.44 -17.40
C MET A 1 -4.41 25.15 -18.08
N ASN A 2 -4.00 26.03 -19.00
CA ASN A 2 -2.74 26.06 -19.78
C ASN A 2 -2.57 25.09 -20.98
N VAL A 3 -3.46 25.21 -21.98
CA VAL A 3 -3.43 24.45 -23.25
C VAL A 3 -2.09 24.58 -24.01
N SER A 4 -1.37 25.70 -23.85
CA SER A 4 -0.10 25.94 -24.57
C SER A 4 1.08 25.11 -24.02
N GLY A 5 1.14 24.88 -22.71
CA GLY A 5 2.22 24.09 -22.09
C GLY A 5 2.09 22.59 -22.38
N ASP A 6 0.86 22.07 -22.35
CA ASP A 6 0.57 20.65 -22.58
C ASP A 6 0.86 20.19 -24.01
N VAL A 7 0.78 21.09 -24.99
CA VAL A 7 1.10 20.79 -26.40
C VAL A 7 2.62 20.67 -26.57
N HIS A 8 3.39 21.62 -26.04
CA HIS A 8 4.86 21.60 -26.14
C HIS A 8 5.48 20.38 -25.46
N VAL A 9 4.95 19.95 -24.31
CA VAL A 9 5.45 18.75 -23.63
C VAL A 9 5.19 17.50 -24.47
N ARG A 10 4.01 17.37 -25.09
CA ARG A 10 3.69 16.20 -25.92
C ARG A 10 4.50 16.15 -27.20
N GLU A 11 4.67 17.29 -27.88
CA GLU A 11 5.55 17.40 -29.05
C GLU A 11 6.99 17.03 -28.71
N TYR A 12 7.50 17.49 -27.55
CA TYR A 12 8.84 17.13 -27.11
C TYR A 12 8.99 15.62 -26.86
N LEU A 13 7.96 14.96 -26.34
CA LEU A 13 7.98 13.54 -25.99
C LEU A 13 7.80 12.61 -27.20
N GLN A 14 7.22 13.10 -28.31
CA GLN A 14 6.81 12.30 -29.46
C GLN A 14 7.89 11.37 -29.99
N ASP A 15 9.12 11.89 -30.19
CA ASP A 15 10.24 11.14 -30.77
C ASP A 15 11.20 10.57 -29.71
N LYS A 16 10.79 10.55 -28.43
CA LYS A 16 11.66 10.14 -27.32
C LYS A 16 11.33 8.73 -26.83
N ASN A 17 12.38 7.97 -26.54
CA ASN A 17 12.29 6.70 -25.83
C ASN A 17 12.54 6.96 -24.33
N LEU A 18 11.47 7.15 -23.57
CA LEU A 18 11.52 7.57 -22.17
C LEU A 18 10.59 6.74 -21.29
N LEU A 19 10.98 6.64 -20.01
CA LEU A 19 10.12 6.19 -18.93
C LEU A 19 9.77 7.39 -18.06
N LEU A 20 8.50 7.77 -18.02
CA LEU A 20 8.00 8.78 -17.10
C LEU A 20 7.45 8.11 -15.85
N ILE A 21 8.01 8.47 -14.69
CA ILE A 21 7.59 7.96 -13.40
C ILE A 21 6.68 9.00 -12.75
N LEU A 22 5.43 8.64 -12.51
CA LEU A 22 4.47 9.47 -11.79
C LEU A 22 4.19 8.81 -10.45
N ASP A 23 4.68 9.43 -9.39
CA ASP A 23 4.54 8.90 -8.04
C ASP A 23 3.30 9.50 -7.35
N ASN A 24 2.57 8.70 -6.56
CA ASN A 24 1.48 9.13 -5.71
C ASN A 24 0.31 9.79 -6.47
N MET A 25 -0.09 9.19 -7.60
CA MET A 25 -1.06 9.75 -8.53
C MET A 25 -2.50 9.84 -7.98
N GLU A 26 -2.85 9.09 -6.93
CA GLU A 26 -4.15 9.13 -6.26
C GLU A 26 -4.63 10.54 -5.89
N GLN A 27 -3.71 11.48 -5.68
CA GLN A 27 -4.03 12.85 -5.31
C GLN A 27 -4.57 13.70 -6.47
N ILE A 28 -4.26 13.32 -7.70
CA ILE A 28 -4.54 14.14 -8.90
C ILE A 28 -5.23 13.36 -10.02
N ILE A 29 -5.61 12.10 -9.78
CA ILE A 29 -6.42 11.34 -10.73
C ILE A 29 -7.79 12.01 -10.88
N ASN A 30 -8.05 12.51 -12.08
CA ASN A 30 -9.31 13.06 -12.55
C ASN A 30 -9.40 12.89 -14.07
N GLU A 31 -10.55 13.18 -14.67
CA GLU A 31 -10.77 13.03 -16.11
C GLU A 31 -9.72 13.75 -16.97
N GLY A 32 -9.31 14.95 -16.58
CA GLY A 32 -8.29 15.74 -17.29
C GLY A 32 -6.93 15.06 -17.28
N THR A 33 -6.48 14.61 -16.11
CA THR A 33 -5.21 13.90 -15.94
C THR A 33 -5.19 12.59 -16.73
N LEU A 34 -6.27 11.81 -16.66
CA LEU A 34 -6.38 10.55 -17.41
C LEU A 34 -6.38 10.79 -18.92
N LYS A 35 -7.11 11.81 -19.39
CA LYS A 35 -7.14 12.21 -20.79
C LYS A 35 -5.76 12.61 -21.29
N TRP A 36 -5.01 13.38 -20.51
CA TRP A 36 -3.64 13.78 -20.85
C TRP A 36 -2.71 12.56 -21.00
N ILE A 37 -2.77 11.60 -20.08
CA ILE A 37 -1.96 10.37 -20.15
C ILE A 37 -2.30 9.59 -21.43
N ILE A 38 -3.59 9.39 -21.71
CA ILE A 38 -4.06 8.66 -22.90
C ILE A 38 -3.60 9.36 -24.18
N GLU A 39 -3.79 10.67 -24.30
CA GLU A 39 -3.40 11.43 -25.49
C GLU A 39 -1.88 11.41 -25.69
N THR A 40 -1.10 11.54 -24.62
CA THR A 40 0.37 11.48 -24.67
C THR A 40 0.86 10.12 -25.16
N LEU A 41 0.25 9.02 -24.70
CA LEU A 41 0.58 7.67 -25.16
C LEU A 41 0.25 7.45 -26.64
N ARG A 42 -0.77 8.15 -27.18
CA ARG A 42 -1.09 8.08 -28.61
C ARG A 42 -0.08 8.84 -29.46
N THR A 43 0.42 9.97 -28.98
CA THR A 43 1.34 10.82 -29.74
C THR A 43 2.80 10.41 -29.57
N ALA A 44 3.18 9.73 -28.49
CA ALA A 44 4.55 9.30 -28.20
C ALA A 44 4.64 7.77 -28.07
N PRO A 45 4.80 7.02 -29.18
CA PRO A 45 4.70 5.56 -29.19
C PRO A 45 5.82 4.85 -28.43
N HIS A 46 6.96 5.52 -28.21
CA HIS A 46 8.10 4.99 -27.46
C HIS A 46 8.11 5.39 -25.98
N LEU A 47 7.11 6.16 -25.54
CA LEU A 47 6.95 6.56 -24.15
C LEU A 47 6.31 5.44 -23.33
N LYS A 48 6.83 5.25 -22.11
CA LYS A 48 6.21 4.40 -21.11
C LYS A 48 5.91 5.22 -19.86
N PHE A 49 4.80 4.93 -19.19
CA PHE A 49 4.54 5.45 -17.86
C PHE A 49 4.72 4.35 -16.81
N LEU A 50 5.39 4.70 -15.72
CA LEU A 50 5.37 3.96 -14.47
C LEU A 50 4.63 4.81 -13.44
N ILE A 51 3.44 4.40 -13.08
CA ILE A 51 2.56 5.17 -12.20
C ILE A 51 2.39 4.42 -10.90
N THR A 52 2.74 5.03 -9.78
CA THR A 52 2.38 4.51 -8.46
C THR A 52 1.07 5.16 -8.03
N SER A 53 0.13 4.32 -7.59
CA SER A 53 -1.15 4.77 -7.08
C SER A 53 -1.80 3.69 -6.25
N ILE A 54 -2.50 4.08 -5.20
CA ILE A 54 -3.29 3.13 -4.41
C ILE A 54 -4.68 2.88 -5.01
N VAL A 55 -5.13 3.79 -5.89
CA VAL A 55 -6.33 3.62 -6.72
C VAL A 55 -5.96 3.22 -8.14
N ARG A 56 -6.82 2.45 -8.81
CA ARG A 56 -6.61 2.10 -10.22
C ARG A 56 -6.93 3.30 -11.10
N LEU A 57 -6.24 3.42 -12.22
CA LEU A 57 -6.55 4.43 -13.24
C LEU A 57 -7.79 4.03 -14.04
N ASN A 58 -8.11 2.72 -14.13
CA ASN A 58 -9.25 2.18 -14.87
C ASN A 58 -9.27 2.61 -16.35
N ILE A 59 -8.10 2.57 -17.01
CA ILE A 59 -7.96 2.84 -18.45
C ILE A 59 -7.51 1.57 -19.18
N GLN A 60 -7.81 1.46 -20.47
CA GLN A 60 -7.49 0.26 -21.26
C GLN A 60 -5.98 0.00 -21.37
N ALA A 61 -5.16 1.05 -21.38
CA ALA A 61 -3.71 0.94 -21.48
C ALA A 61 -3.03 0.51 -20.15
N GLU A 62 -3.79 0.39 -19.06
CA GLU A 62 -3.25 0.07 -17.73
C GLU A 62 -2.85 -1.41 -17.62
N THR A 63 -1.57 -1.67 -17.35
CA THR A 63 -1.10 -2.98 -16.86
C THR A 63 -0.76 -2.87 -15.38
N LEU A 64 -1.41 -3.69 -14.55
CA LEU A 64 -1.23 -3.61 -13.10
C LEU A 64 -0.12 -4.52 -12.61
N LEU A 65 0.82 -3.93 -11.88
CA LEU A 65 1.79 -4.61 -11.05
C LEU A 65 1.38 -4.45 -9.58
N GLU A 66 0.96 -5.56 -8.97
CA GLU A 66 0.63 -5.60 -7.55
C GLU A 66 1.91 -5.71 -6.72
N ILE A 67 2.22 -4.68 -5.92
CA ILE A 67 3.32 -4.74 -4.95
C ILE A 67 2.80 -5.37 -3.68
N ARG A 68 3.34 -6.53 -3.31
CA ARG A 68 3.00 -7.25 -2.08
C ARG A 68 3.96 -6.95 -0.95
N GLY A 69 3.52 -7.22 0.29
CA GLY A 69 4.40 -7.22 1.45
C GLY A 69 5.59 -8.16 1.27
N LEU A 70 6.63 -7.94 2.07
CA LEU A 70 7.85 -8.73 2.02
C LEU A 70 7.55 -10.20 2.34
N PRO A 71 8.15 -11.16 1.60
CA PRO A 71 7.98 -12.57 1.91
C PRO A 71 8.39 -12.89 3.36
N TYR A 72 7.58 -13.70 4.02
CA TYR A 72 7.78 -14.17 5.39
C TYR A 72 7.53 -15.67 5.49
N GLY A 73 8.02 -16.27 6.57
CA GLY A 73 7.92 -17.71 6.85
C GLY A 73 8.72 -18.07 8.11
N GLU A 74 8.81 -19.36 8.42
CA GLU A 74 9.45 -19.88 9.64
C GLU A 74 10.99 -19.87 9.55
N ASN A 75 11.56 -18.73 9.15
CA ASN A 75 13.00 -18.55 8.99
C ASN A 75 13.41 -17.08 9.17
N LEU A 76 14.47 -16.85 9.96
CA LEU A 76 15.05 -15.52 10.22
C LEU A 76 15.71 -14.89 8.97
N SER A 77 16.00 -15.68 7.94
CA SER A 77 16.58 -15.19 6.67
C SER A 77 15.55 -14.65 5.68
N THR A 78 14.25 -14.77 5.99
CA THR A 78 13.19 -14.24 5.13
C THR A 78 13.33 -12.70 4.97
N PRO A 79 12.96 -12.11 3.83
CA PRO A 79 13.04 -10.66 3.63
C PRO A 79 12.37 -9.84 4.74
N ALA A 80 11.17 -10.24 5.19
CA ALA A 80 10.46 -9.55 6.27
C ALA A 80 11.21 -9.65 7.61
N ALA A 81 11.68 -10.84 7.97
CA ALA A 81 12.46 -11.05 9.20
C ALA A 81 13.77 -10.24 9.17
N ARG A 82 14.51 -10.26 8.05
CA ARG A 82 15.75 -9.49 7.89
C ARG A 82 15.52 -8.00 8.06
N LEU A 83 14.48 -7.44 7.45
CA LEU A 83 14.14 -6.02 7.62
C LEU A 83 13.85 -5.71 9.09
N PHE A 84 13.01 -6.49 9.76
CA PHE A 84 12.70 -6.28 11.17
C PHE A 84 13.98 -6.31 12.02
N ILE A 85 14.85 -7.31 11.82
CA ILE A 85 16.10 -7.46 12.58
C ILE A 85 17.05 -6.28 12.34
N GLU A 86 17.20 -5.84 11.09
CA GLU A 86 18.03 -4.68 10.74
C GLU A 86 17.54 -3.43 11.49
N ARG A 87 16.22 -3.21 11.51
CA ARG A 87 15.59 -2.04 12.13
C ARG A 87 15.62 -2.12 13.65
N ALA A 88 15.40 -3.31 14.20
CA ALA A 88 15.48 -3.58 15.63
C ALA A 88 16.89 -3.31 16.17
N ARG A 89 17.93 -3.67 15.39
CA ARG A 89 19.34 -3.39 15.73
C ARG A 89 19.69 -1.90 15.70
N LYS A 90 19.06 -1.11 14.82
CA LYS A 90 19.20 0.37 14.85
C LYS A 90 18.65 0.95 16.16
N THR A 91 17.62 0.34 16.73
CA THR A 91 17.00 0.78 18.00
C THR A 91 17.70 0.22 19.24
N LYS A 92 18.12 -1.04 19.20
CA LYS A 92 18.81 -1.79 20.26
C LYS A 92 19.94 -2.63 19.61
N PRO A 93 21.19 -2.15 19.58
CA PRO A 93 22.29 -2.83 18.88
C PRO A 93 22.55 -4.27 19.34
N THR A 94 22.20 -4.59 20.59
CA THR A 94 22.33 -5.94 21.16
C THR A 94 21.17 -6.88 20.78
N PHE A 95 20.20 -6.42 19.99
CA PHE A 95 19.09 -7.26 19.54
C PHE A 95 19.59 -8.37 18.60
N ASN A 96 19.52 -9.60 19.10
CA ASN A 96 19.92 -10.78 18.34
C ASN A 96 18.90 -11.91 18.58
N PRO A 97 17.93 -12.09 17.68
CA PRO A 97 16.93 -13.14 17.84
C PRO A 97 17.55 -14.52 17.68
N THR A 98 17.00 -15.47 18.42
CA THR A 98 17.39 -16.88 18.44
C THR A 98 16.36 -17.74 17.74
N THR A 99 16.60 -19.06 17.66
CA THR A 99 15.62 -20.01 17.13
C THR A 99 14.30 -20.01 17.90
N ARG A 100 14.32 -19.64 19.19
CA ARG A 100 13.11 -19.52 20.01
C ARG A 100 12.19 -18.36 19.57
N ASP A 101 12.76 -17.36 18.91
CA ASP A 101 12.04 -16.16 18.47
C ASP A 101 11.38 -16.33 17.09
N ILE A 102 11.70 -17.41 16.36
CA ILE A 102 11.20 -17.66 15.00
C ILE A 102 9.67 -17.63 14.96
N SER A 103 9.01 -18.29 15.92
CA SER A 103 7.55 -18.35 15.98
C SER A 103 6.93 -16.94 16.17
N ALA A 104 7.45 -16.16 17.13
CA ALA A 104 6.98 -14.81 17.39
C ALA A 104 7.26 -13.87 16.20
N LEU A 105 8.42 -13.97 15.56
CA LEU A 105 8.76 -13.15 14.39
C LEU A 105 7.90 -13.50 13.18
N THR A 106 7.65 -14.79 12.95
CA THR A 106 6.75 -15.26 11.89
C THR A 106 5.33 -14.78 12.13
N ARG A 107 4.87 -14.83 13.40
CA ARG A 107 3.56 -14.30 13.79
C ARG A 107 3.46 -12.80 13.57
N LEU A 108 4.48 -12.02 13.97
CA LEU A 108 4.57 -10.60 13.69
C LEU A 108 4.44 -10.31 12.19
N CYS A 109 5.28 -10.96 11.37
CA CYS A 109 5.28 -10.76 9.92
C CYS A 109 3.91 -11.09 9.32
N LYS A 110 3.24 -12.14 9.80
CA LYS A 110 1.90 -12.51 9.35
C LYS A 110 0.84 -11.47 9.76
N LEU A 111 0.90 -10.96 10.99
CA LEU A 111 -0.04 -9.94 11.48
C LEU A 111 0.01 -8.65 10.67
N VAL A 112 1.22 -8.26 10.25
CA VAL A 112 1.43 -7.06 9.44
C VAL A 112 1.51 -7.34 7.93
N ASP A 113 1.20 -8.57 7.52
CA ASP A 113 1.30 -9.09 6.15
C ASP A 113 2.61 -8.73 5.42
N GLY A 114 3.73 -8.81 6.13
CA GLY A 114 5.06 -8.51 5.59
C GLY A 114 5.29 -7.04 5.25
N THR A 115 4.42 -6.13 5.69
CA THR A 115 4.53 -4.70 5.35
C THR A 115 5.82 -4.10 5.91
N PRO A 116 6.69 -3.53 5.05
CA PRO A 116 7.93 -2.90 5.48
C PRO A 116 7.75 -1.85 6.59
N LEU A 117 6.85 -0.89 6.39
CA LEU A 117 6.64 0.19 7.36
C LEU A 117 6.14 -0.33 8.71
N ALA A 118 5.18 -1.26 8.72
CA ALA A 118 4.70 -1.84 9.96
C ALA A 118 5.80 -2.61 10.72
N LEU A 119 6.68 -3.32 10.00
CA LEU A 119 7.84 -3.98 10.59
C LEU A 119 8.84 -2.97 11.17
N GLU A 120 9.07 -1.85 10.49
CA GLU A 120 9.92 -0.76 10.98
C GLU A 120 9.37 -0.15 12.28
N LEU A 121 8.07 0.15 12.31
CA LEU A 121 7.39 0.71 13.48
C LEU A 121 7.39 -0.29 14.65
N ALA A 122 7.12 -1.58 14.39
CA ALA A 122 7.18 -2.63 15.41
C ALA A 122 8.60 -2.77 15.98
N ALA A 123 9.64 -2.68 15.13
CA ALA A 123 11.03 -2.81 15.53
C ALA A 123 11.50 -1.68 16.47
N ALA A 124 10.81 -0.54 16.53
CA ALA A 124 11.10 0.53 17.49
C ALA A 124 10.82 0.12 18.94
N TRP A 125 9.96 -0.87 19.19
CA TRP A 125 9.52 -1.27 20.53
C TRP A 125 10.45 -2.25 21.24
N VAL A 126 11.42 -2.85 20.55
CA VAL A 126 12.35 -3.85 21.11
C VAL A 126 13.24 -3.32 22.25
N ARG A 127 13.26 -1.99 22.45
CA ARG A 127 13.93 -1.35 23.59
C ARG A 127 13.17 -1.57 24.89
N GLY A 128 11.84 -1.56 24.85
CA GLY A 128 10.97 -1.64 26.03
C GLY A 128 10.22 -2.97 26.18
N LEU A 129 9.99 -3.69 25.08
CA LEU A 129 9.16 -4.89 25.04
C LEU A 129 9.92 -6.08 24.47
N SER A 130 9.55 -7.28 24.92
CA SER A 130 9.99 -8.53 24.28
C SER A 130 9.25 -8.75 22.95
N LEU A 131 9.80 -9.57 22.05
CA LEU A 131 9.15 -9.85 20.77
C LEU A 131 7.75 -10.47 20.93
N PRO A 132 7.53 -11.45 21.84
CA PRO A 132 6.18 -11.93 22.14
C PRO A 132 5.21 -10.85 22.65
N ASP A 133 5.70 -9.92 23.47
CA ASP A 133 4.86 -8.82 23.99
C ASP A 133 4.48 -7.85 22.85
N ILE A 134 5.41 -7.53 21.95
CA ILE A 134 5.13 -6.69 20.76
C ILE A 134 4.04 -7.35 19.91
N VAL A 135 4.14 -8.66 19.67
CA VAL A 135 3.12 -9.42 18.93
C VAL A 135 1.77 -9.32 19.62
N LYS A 136 1.74 -9.55 20.94
CA LYS A 136 0.51 -9.49 21.72
C LYS A 136 -0.13 -8.11 21.66
N GLU A 137 0.64 -7.04 21.81
CA GLU A 137 0.12 -5.67 21.73
C GLU A 137 -0.45 -5.37 20.34
N ILE A 138 0.23 -5.78 19.25
CA ILE A 138 -0.28 -5.61 17.87
C ILE A 138 -1.59 -6.36 17.66
N GLU A 139 -1.76 -7.55 18.25
CA GLU A 139 -3.02 -8.31 18.18
C GLU A 139 -4.18 -7.62 18.91
N HIS A 140 -3.90 -6.85 19.95
CA HIS A 140 -4.91 -6.11 20.71
C HIS A 140 -5.22 -4.75 20.08
N ASN A 141 -4.18 -3.99 19.69
CA ASN A 141 -4.32 -2.67 19.11
C ASN A 141 -3.13 -2.29 18.22
N LEU A 142 -3.41 -1.96 16.96
CA LEU A 142 -2.41 -1.47 16.00
C LEU A 142 -1.81 -0.11 16.37
N ASP A 143 -2.34 0.59 17.38
CA ASP A 143 -1.84 1.90 17.84
C ASP A 143 -0.42 1.85 18.36
N ILE A 144 0.04 0.67 18.80
CA ILE A 144 1.45 0.45 19.12
C ILE A 144 2.34 0.69 17.90
N LEU A 145 1.86 0.53 16.67
CA LEU A 145 2.62 0.85 15.46
C LEU A 145 2.63 2.36 15.20
N THR A 146 3.16 3.11 16.17
CA THR A 146 3.34 4.56 16.16
C THR A 146 4.73 4.90 16.70
N VAL A 147 5.43 5.81 16.05
CA VAL A 147 6.74 6.31 16.49
C VAL A 147 6.77 7.84 16.37
N SER A 148 7.23 8.52 17.42
CA SER A 148 7.41 9.98 17.46
C SER A 148 8.74 10.44 16.85
N GLN A 149 9.13 9.85 15.72
CA GLN A 149 10.35 10.22 14.99
C GLN A 149 10.11 11.51 14.19
N HIS A 150 11.00 12.49 14.37
CA HIS A 150 10.84 13.82 13.79
C HIS A 150 11.21 13.87 12.30
N ASP A 151 12.06 12.95 11.86
CA ASP A 151 12.58 12.79 10.49
C ASP A 151 11.67 11.96 9.57
N LEU A 152 10.59 11.37 10.11
CA LEU A 152 9.57 10.69 9.30
C LEU A 152 8.44 11.64 8.88
N PRO A 153 7.99 11.59 7.61
CA PRO A 153 6.77 12.27 7.18
C PRO A 153 5.59 11.89 8.08
N LEU A 154 4.70 12.84 8.39
CA LEU A 154 3.56 12.62 9.31
C LEU A 154 2.76 11.35 8.97
N ARG A 155 2.51 11.11 7.67
CA ARG A 155 1.81 9.92 7.16
C ARG A 155 2.50 8.58 7.46
N HIS A 156 3.81 8.56 7.71
CA HIS A 156 4.58 7.33 8.01
C HIS A 156 4.91 7.19 9.50
N ARG A 157 4.46 8.11 10.36
CA ARG A 157 4.74 8.06 11.81
C ARG A 157 3.90 7.01 12.52
N SER A 158 2.78 6.59 11.96
CA SER A 158 2.02 5.47 12.45
C SER A 158 1.31 4.74 11.33
N MET A 159 0.99 3.47 11.57
CA MET A 159 0.07 2.75 10.70
C MET A 159 -1.30 3.42 10.66
N ARG A 160 -1.76 4.04 11.76
CA ARG A 160 -2.99 4.84 11.76
C ARG A 160 -2.92 6.03 10.80
N ALA A 161 -1.83 6.79 10.77
CA ALA A 161 -1.68 7.91 9.84
C ALA A 161 -1.71 7.46 8.37
N VAL A 162 -1.18 6.26 8.10
CA VAL A 162 -1.32 5.61 6.80
C VAL A 162 -2.79 5.29 6.52
N PHE A 163 -3.47 4.59 7.45
CA PHE A 163 -4.89 4.25 7.32
C PHE A 163 -5.78 5.49 7.13
N ASP A 164 -5.56 6.57 7.87
CA ASP A 164 -6.35 7.79 7.78
C ASP A 164 -6.22 8.42 6.38
N HIS A 165 -5.04 8.35 5.77
CA HIS A 165 -4.85 8.81 4.40
C HIS A 165 -5.70 8.00 3.41
N PHE A 166 -5.68 6.66 3.52
CA PHE A 166 -6.53 5.78 2.71
C PHE A 166 -8.02 6.03 2.97
N TRP A 167 -8.40 6.19 4.23
CA TRP A 167 -9.78 6.41 4.66
C TRP A 167 -10.38 7.65 3.99
N ASN A 168 -9.59 8.73 3.92
CA ASN A 168 -10.01 10.00 3.32
C ASN A 168 -10.13 9.96 1.80
N LEU A 169 -9.63 8.92 1.13
CA LEU A 169 -9.80 8.71 -0.31
C LEU A 169 -11.08 7.92 -0.65
N LEU A 170 -11.70 7.29 0.34
CA LEU A 170 -12.95 6.56 0.15
C LEU A 170 -14.13 7.53 0.11
N SER A 171 -15.07 7.26 -0.79
CA SER A 171 -16.39 7.89 -0.76
C SER A 171 -17.16 7.55 0.52
N PRO A 172 -18.17 8.33 0.91
CA PRO A 172 -18.99 8.02 2.10
C PRO A 172 -19.64 6.63 2.07
N GLU A 173 -20.04 6.15 0.88
CA GLU A 173 -20.62 4.83 0.69
C GLU A 173 -19.59 3.71 0.89
N GLU A 174 -18.36 3.91 0.37
CA GLU A 174 -17.24 2.99 0.60
C GLU A 174 -16.84 2.96 2.09
N GLN A 175 -16.77 4.12 2.75
CA GLN A 175 -16.50 4.18 4.20
C GLN A 175 -17.54 3.40 5.02
N LEU A 176 -18.84 3.61 4.76
CA LEU A 176 -19.90 2.89 5.45
C LEU A 176 -19.81 1.38 5.24
N THR A 177 -19.55 0.97 3.99
CA THR A 177 -19.38 -0.45 3.63
C THR A 177 -18.16 -1.07 4.33
N PHE A 178 -17.08 -0.30 4.50
CA PHE A 178 -15.87 -0.72 5.21
C PHE A 178 -16.13 -0.86 6.72
N GLN A 179 -16.88 0.07 7.33
CA GLN A 179 -17.27 -0.02 8.74
C GLN A 179 -18.09 -1.28 9.02
N ARG A 180 -19.07 -1.59 8.15
CA ARG A 180 -19.92 -2.78 8.29
C ARG A 180 -19.13 -4.10 8.20
N GLN A 181 -17.99 -4.11 7.51
CA GLN A 181 -17.12 -5.28 7.42
C GLN A 181 -16.31 -5.56 8.70
N ALA A 182 -16.12 -4.57 9.56
CA ALA A 182 -15.32 -4.74 10.77
C ALA A 182 -15.86 -5.82 11.73
N VAL A 183 -17.11 -6.26 11.54
CA VAL A 183 -17.71 -7.39 12.27
C VAL A 183 -17.07 -8.73 11.92
N PHE A 184 -16.52 -8.89 10.72
CA PHE A 184 -15.90 -10.13 10.28
C PHE A 184 -14.50 -10.27 10.86
N ARG A 185 -14.27 -11.31 11.66
CA ARG A 185 -12.93 -11.69 12.10
C ARG A 185 -12.26 -12.54 11.03
N GLY A 186 -11.45 -11.91 10.18
CA GLY A 186 -10.73 -12.57 9.10
C GLY A 186 -11.46 -12.46 7.76
N GLY A 187 -11.68 -13.59 7.10
CA GLY A 187 -12.37 -13.61 5.80
C GLY A 187 -13.90 -13.63 5.94
N PHE A 188 -14.58 -13.42 4.82
CA PHE A 188 -16.03 -13.55 4.70
C PHE A 188 -16.39 -14.27 3.39
N THR A 189 -17.53 -14.95 3.39
CA THR A 189 -18.15 -15.42 2.15
C THR A 189 -18.87 -14.25 1.48
N ARG A 190 -19.14 -14.39 0.18
CA ARG A 190 -19.87 -13.36 -0.56
C ARG A 190 -21.27 -13.15 0.03
N GLU A 191 -21.94 -14.24 0.38
CA GLU A 191 -23.30 -14.27 0.88
C GLU A 191 -23.39 -13.52 2.22
N ALA A 192 -22.49 -13.81 3.15
CA ALA A 192 -22.43 -13.13 4.45
C ALA A 192 -22.13 -11.64 4.30
N PHE A 193 -21.27 -11.26 3.36
CA PHE A 193 -20.99 -9.86 3.08
C PHE A 193 -22.22 -9.10 2.61
N GLN A 194 -22.96 -9.65 1.65
CA GLN A 194 -24.15 -8.99 1.10
C GLN A 194 -25.22 -8.79 2.18
N GLU A 195 -25.41 -9.80 3.03
CA GLU A 195 -26.37 -9.74 4.14
C GLU A 195 -26.02 -8.65 5.16
N VAL A 196 -24.73 -8.48 5.50
CA VAL A 196 -24.28 -7.50 6.50
C VAL A 196 -24.17 -6.08 5.93
N THR A 197 -23.79 -5.95 4.66
CA THR A 197 -23.49 -4.64 4.07
C THR A 197 -24.65 -4.07 3.26
N ASP A 198 -25.64 -4.88 2.89
CA ASP A 198 -26.73 -4.53 1.97
C ASP A 198 -26.23 -3.94 0.63
N THR A 199 -25.03 -4.36 0.20
CA THR A 199 -24.39 -3.84 -1.01
C THR A 199 -24.50 -4.79 -2.21
N ASN A 200 -24.49 -4.18 -3.40
CA ASN A 200 -24.54 -4.87 -4.68
C ASN A 200 -23.17 -5.45 -5.10
N ILE A 201 -23.19 -6.34 -6.10
CA ILE A 201 -21.98 -7.02 -6.62
C ILE A 201 -20.92 -6.04 -7.16
N PRO A 202 -21.27 -4.95 -7.88
CA PRO A 202 -20.29 -3.96 -8.31
C PRO A 202 -19.49 -3.35 -7.15
N MET A 203 -20.14 -3.02 -6.03
CA MET A 203 -19.49 -2.51 -4.83
C MET A 203 -18.60 -3.57 -4.16
N LEU A 204 -19.02 -4.83 -4.17
CA LEU A 204 -18.18 -5.96 -3.74
C LEU A 204 -16.89 -6.09 -4.56
N ALA A 205 -16.97 -5.86 -5.89
CA ALA A 205 -15.82 -5.93 -6.79
C ALA A 205 -14.87 -4.73 -6.66
N SER A 206 -15.37 -3.53 -6.36
CA SER A 206 -14.53 -2.39 -5.96
C SER A 206 -13.83 -2.65 -4.62
N PHE A 207 -14.52 -3.28 -3.67
CA PHE A 207 -13.97 -3.65 -2.37
C PHE A 207 -12.85 -4.68 -2.43
N ARG A 208 -13.04 -5.78 -3.18
CA ARG A 208 -11.99 -6.79 -3.37
C ARG A 208 -10.74 -6.22 -4.03
N ARG A 209 -10.90 -5.12 -4.80
CA ARG A 209 -9.80 -4.34 -5.38
C ARG A 209 -9.13 -3.40 -4.36
N GLN A 210 -9.79 -2.97 -3.30
CA GLN A 210 -9.29 -1.96 -2.35
C GLN A 210 -8.82 -2.53 -0.99
N VAL A 211 -9.32 -3.70 -0.55
CA VAL A 211 -9.25 -4.09 0.89
C VAL A 211 -8.33 -5.28 1.21
N ARG A 212 -7.72 -5.96 0.23
CA ARG A 212 -6.58 -6.86 0.53
C ARG A 212 -5.28 -6.06 0.60
N PRO A 213 -4.56 -6.19 1.73
CA PRO A 213 -4.53 -5.18 2.78
C PRO A 213 -3.89 -3.86 2.33
N LEU A 214 -4.47 -2.77 2.81
CA LEU A 214 -4.08 -1.36 3.03
C LEU A 214 -2.63 -0.85 2.84
N LEU A 215 -1.70 -1.60 2.25
CA LEU A 215 -0.32 -1.22 1.97
C LEU A 215 0.17 -1.69 0.59
N LEU A 216 -0.71 -2.26 -0.25
CA LEU A 216 -0.38 -2.57 -1.63
C LEU A 216 -0.44 -1.28 -2.46
N VAL A 217 0.70 -0.60 -2.57
CA VAL A 217 0.91 0.38 -3.66
C VAL A 217 0.70 -0.39 -4.96
N LYS A 218 -0.35 -0.06 -5.72
CA LYS A 218 -0.48 -0.60 -7.06
C LYS A 218 0.42 0.22 -7.94
N THR A 219 1.26 -0.47 -8.69
CA THR A 219 2.05 0.19 -9.72
C THR A 219 1.37 -0.11 -11.04
N ALA A 220 0.78 0.90 -11.66
CA ALA A 220 0.32 0.81 -13.02
C ALA A 220 1.52 1.04 -13.94
N VAL A 221 1.88 0.03 -14.72
CA VAL A 221 2.77 0.21 -15.87
C VAL A 221 1.88 0.43 -17.07
N ILE A 222 2.08 1.53 -17.78
CA ILE A 222 1.37 1.79 -19.02
C ILE A 222 2.37 1.68 -20.17
N THR A 223 2.14 0.70 -21.02
CA THR A 223 2.89 0.48 -22.24
C THR A 223 1.94 0.70 -23.41
N SER A 224 2.26 1.67 -24.26
CA SER A 224 1.68 1.99 -25.59
C SER A 224 0.25 1.51 -25.89
N ILE A 225 -0.61 2.42 -26.35
CA ILE A 225 -1.92 2.03 -26.88
C ILE A 225 -1.70 1.23 -28.18
N PRO A 226 -2.33 0.06 -28.37
CA PRO A 226 -2.22 -0.71 -29.61
C PRO A 226 -2.77 0.04 -30.83
#